data_AF-A0A5K0VVX9-F1
#
_entry.id   AF-A0A5K0VVX9-F1
#
_cell.length_a   1.000
_cell.length_b   1.000
_cell.length_c   1.000
_cell.angle_alpha   90.00
_cell.angle_beta   90.00
_cell.angle_gamma   90.00
#
_symmetry.space_group_name_H-M   'P 1'
#
loop_
_entity.id
_entity.type
_entity.pdbx_description
1 polymer ?
#
loop_
_entity_poly.entity_id
_entity_poly.type
_entity_poly.pdbx_seq_one_letter_code
_entity_poly.pdbx_strand_id
1 'polypeptide(L)' 'VRPEIKRLTANGAEFVDGKTEELDAIILATGYRSNVPSWLK' A
#
# COMPACT_ATOMS: atom_id res chain seq x y z
N VAL A 1 -2.25 -12.05 -8.03
CA VAL A 1 -3.13 -10.88 -7.78
C VAL A 1 -3.98 -11.18 -6.54
N ARG A 2 -4.11 -10.21 -5.64
CA ARG A 2 -4.94 -10.25 -4.43
C ARG A 2 -5.87 -9.04 -4.43
N PRO A 3 -7.01 -9.09 -3.72
CA PRO A 3 -7.85 -7.91 -3.55
C PRO A 3 -7.15 -6.87 -2.65
N GLU A 4 -7.82 -5.77 -2.35
CA GLU A 4 -7.27 -4.65 -1.57
C GLU A 4 -6.65 -5.10 -0.24
N ILE A 5 -5.61 -4.39 0.19
CA ILE A 5 -5.02 -4.59 1.51
C ILE A 5 -5.96 -3.99 2.55
N LYS A 6 -6.40 -4.80 3.51
CA LYS A 6 -7.20 -4.34 4.66
C LYS A 6 -6.31 -3.76 5.75
N ARG A 7 -5.17 -4.40 6.04
CA ARG A 7 -4.13 -3.90 6.95
C ARG A 7 -2.79 -4.59 6.74
N LEU A 8 -1.71 -3.90 7.07
CA LEU A 8 -0.40 -4.51 7.24
C LEU A 8 -0.30 -5.15 8.62
N THR A 9 0.35 -6.30 8.70
CA THR A 9 0.67 -6.99 9.96
C THR A 9 2.16 -6.85 10.24
N ALA A 10 2.63 -7.38 11.38
CA ALA A 10 4.04 -7.31 11.73
C ALA A 10 4.96 -7.94 10.67
N ASN A 11 4.50 -8.99 9.99
CA ASN A 11 5.29 -9.81 9.07
C ASN A 11 4.66 -9.93 7.67
N GLY A 12 3.68 -9.08 7.32
CA GLY A 12 2.94 -9.25 6.07
C GLY A 12 1.69 -8.39 5.93
N ALA A 13 0.61 -8.96 5.37
CA ALA A 13 -0.65 -8.24 5.12
C ALA A 13 -1.89 -9.13 5.23
N GLU A 14 -3.00 -8.53 5.69
CA GLU A 14 -4.36 -9.08 5.57
C GLU A 14 -5.09 -8.37 4.44
N PHE A 15 -5.76 -9.14 3.59
CA PHE A 15 -6.56 -8.67 2.47
C PHE A 15 -8.05 -8.58 2.85
N VAL A 16 -8.83 -7.81 2.10
CA VAL A 16 -10.26 -7.60 2.39
C VAL A 16 -11.12 -8.87 2.32
N ASP A 17 -10.64 -9.92 1.64
CA ASP A 17 -11.30 -11.23 1.61
C ASP A 17 -10.96 -12.12 2.82
N GLY A 18 -10.22 -11.59 3.80
CA GLY A 18 -9.84 -12.28 5.04
C GLY A 18 -8.60 -13.16 4.90
N LYS A 19 -7.98 -13.25 3.71
CA LYS A 19 -6.70 -13.96 3.55
C LYS A 19 -5.56 -13.15 4.17
N THR A 20 -4.61 -13.84 4.77
CA THR A 20 -3.38 -13.26 5.33
C THR A 20 -2.18 -13.93 4.69
N GLU A 21 -1.15 -13.16 4.38
CA GLU A 21 0.10 -13.66 3.82
C GLU A 21 1.30 -13.03 4.55
N GLU A 22 2.30 -13.85 4.84
CA GLU A 22 3.61 -13.39 5.29
C GLU A 22 4.44 -12.95 4.09
N LEU A 23 5.09 -11.79 4.21
CA LEU A 23 5.85 -11.15 3.14
C LEU A 23 7.15 -10.62 3.72
N ASP A 24 8.28 -10.96 3.10
CA ASP A 24 9.58 -10.47 3.53
C ASP A 24 9.77 -8.97 3.23
N ALA A 25 9.07 -8.45 2.21
CA ALA A 25 9.15 -7.05 1.79
C ALA A 25 7.84 -6.55 1.17
N ILE A 26 7.58 -5.25 1.32
CA ILE A 26 6.45 -4.54 0.71
C ILE A 26 6.98 -3.33 -0.05
N ILE A 27 6.57 -3.18 -1.31
CA ILE A 27 6.94 -2.05 -2.17
C ILE A 27 5.71 -1.17 -2.38
N LEU A 28 5.75 0.07 -1.87
CA LEU A 28 4.66 1.05 -2.03
C LEU A 28 4.79 1.80 -3.35
N ALA A 29 4.29 1.20 -4.42
CA ALA A 29 4.24 1.79 -5.77
C ALA A 29 2.95 2.60 -6.01
N THR A 30 2.49 3.38 -5.03
CA THR A 30 1.21 4.11 -5.06
C THR A 30 1.27 5.47 -5.78
N GLY A 31 2.38 5.73 -6.49
CA GLY A 31 2.61 6.96 -7.24
C GLY A 31 3.06 8.14 -6.37
N TYR A 32 3.05 9.33 -6.98
CA TYR A 32 3.49 10.59 -6.35
C TYR A 32 2.34 11.59 -6.34
N ARG A 33 2.27 12.42 -5.29
CA ARG A 33 1.36 13.57 -5.25
C ARG A 33 2.05 14.77 -5.89
N SER A 34 1.36 15.42 -6.83
CA SER A 34 1.82 16.69 -7.40
C SER A 34 1.88 17.78 -6.34
N ASN A 35 2.97 18.55 -6.30
CA ASN A 35 3.10 19.74 -5.47
C ASN A 35 2.90 21.05 -6.27
N VAL A 36 2.21 21.03 -7.42
CA VAL A 36 1.94 22.23 -8.25
C VAL A 36 1.54 23.47 -7.43
N PRO A 37 0.61 23.39 -6.46
CA PRO A 37 0.24 24.56 -5.66
C PRO A 37 1.38 25.16 -4.81
N SER A 38 2.46 24.42 -4.58
CA SER A 38 3.63 24.92 -3.84
C SER A 38 4.66 25.62 -4.72
N TRP A 39 4.58 25.54 -6.05
CA TRP A 39 5.55 26.17 -6.96
C TRP A 39 4.95 26.99 -8.10
N LEU A 40 3.68 26.79 -8.43
CA LEU A 40 2.95 27.59 -9.41
C LEU A 40 2.07 28.61 -8.68
N LYS A 41 2.37 29.89 -8.85
CA LYS A 41 1.56 31.02 -8.37
C LYS A 41 0.43 31.34 -9.34
#